data_AF-A0A2G8KTS5-F1
#
_entry.id   AF-A0A2G8KTS5-F1
#
_cell.length_a   1.000
_cell.length_b   1.000
_cell.length_c   1.000
_cell.angle_alpha   90.00
_cell.angle_beta   90.00
_cell.angle_gamma   90.00
#
_symmetry.space_group_name_H-M   'P 1'
#
loop_
_entity.id
_entity.type
_entity.pdbx_description
1 polymer ?
#
loop_
_entity_poly.entity_id
_entity_poly.type
_entity_poly.pdbx_seq_one_letter_code
_entity_poly.pdbx_strand_id
1 'polypeptide(L)'
;MGATDGWIAVMLLDTQGAFDTESTVKDCATVFALSTMVSSVQTFNLSQNIQEDDLHHLQLFTEYGRLALEKEEVKEKPFQCLLFLVRDWSYPYEYAYGEAGGQLILDRKLDDTRSRHEELQEVRKHIRSCFEKISCFLMPHPGLAVARQKEYDGRLADIDSEFQDYLKVLAPMLLAPSNLIVKSINGSHVRCKDLLEYFKAYVNIYQNSELPEPKTMLRKSNIPMAITTICLHCKLPPQGEQLGSSSISFGPVTQKWTKSVEEINLTSDQKN
;
A
#
# COMPACT_ATOMS: atom_id res chain seq x y z
N MET A 1 8.68 -14.37 17.02
CA MET A 1 7.28 -14.48 16.55
C MET A 1 7.23 -15.64 15.58
N GLY A 2 6.36 -16.61 15.86
CA GLY A 2 6.44 -17.96 15.30
C GLY A 2 6.24 -18.00 13.79
N ALA A 3 7.09 -18.78 13.11
CA ALA A 3 6.83 -19.22 11.75
C ALA A 3 5.44 -19.87 11.71
N THR A 4 4.53 -19.30 10.94
CA THR A 4 3.24 -19.93 10.69
C THR A 4 3.51 -21.18 9.85
N ASP A 5 3.33 -22.38 10.44
CA ASP A 5 3.30 -23.63 9.69
C ASP A 5 2.16 -23.58 8.66
N GLY A 6 2.48 -23.20 7.42
CA GLY A 6 1.50 -23.07 6.36
C GLY A 6 2.03 -22.29 5.16
N TRP A 7 1.33 -22.42 4.04
CA TRP A 7 1.63 -21.65 2.84
C TRP A 7 0.99 -20.27 2.94
N ILE A 8 1.60 -19.25 2.35
CA ILE A 8 1.06 -17.89 2.29
C ILE A 8 0.79 -17.57 0.82
N ALA A 9 -0.41 -17.10 0.50
CA ALA A 9 -0.70 -16.49 -0.79
C ALA A 9 -0.38 -14.99 -0.72
N VAL A 10 0.35 -14.50 -1.72
CA VAL A 10 0.65 -13.07 -1.84
C VAL A 10 -0.14 -12.52 -3.02
N MET A 11 -0.94 -11.50 -2.77
CA MET A 11 -1.70 -10.75 -3.76
C MET A 11 -1.16 -9.33 -3.82
N LEU A 12 -0.84 -8.86 -5.03
CA LEU A 12 -0.49 -7.48 -5.29
C LEU A 12 -1.71 -6.81 -5.91
N LEU A 13 -2.16 -5.74 -5.28
CA LEU A 13 -3.29 -4.95 -5.72
C LEU A 13 -2.81 -3.55 -6.07
N ASP A 14 -2.91 -3.23 -7.35
CA ASP A 14 -2.65 -1.88 -7.84
C ASP A 14 -3.95 -1.08 -7.78
N THR A 15 -3.94 0.03 -7.05
CA THR A 15 -5.08 0.95 -7.07
C THR A 15 -4.80 2.04 -8.08
N GLN A 16 -5.72 2.21 -9.03
CA GLN A 16 -5.67 3.34 -9.93
C GLN A 16 -5.70 4.62 -9.09
N GLY A 17 -4.70 5.46 -9.27
CA GLY A 17 -4.68 6.80 -8.70
C GLY A 17 -5.85 7.61 -9.25
N ALA A 18 -6.51 8.30 -8.35
CA ALA A 18 -7.60 9.25 -8.56
C ALA A 18 -7.19 10.54 -9.30
N PHE A 19 -6.22 10.44 -10.22
CA PHE A 19 -5.66 11.55 -10.98
C PHE A 19 -6.43 11.85 -12.28
N ASP A 20 -7.65 11.30 -12.44
CA ASP A 20 -8.49 11.66 -13.58
C ASP A 20 -9.44 12.82 -13.21
N THR A 21 -9.77 13.63 -14.21
CA THR A 21 -10.72 14.75 -14.07
C THR A 21 -12.18 14.30 -13.93
N GLU A 22 -12.43 12.99 -13.93
CA GLU A 22 -13.76 12.38 -14.06
C GLU A 22 -14.24 11.74 -12.75
N SER A 23 -13.33 11.32 -11.87
CA SER A 23 -13.64 10.68 -10.58
C SER A 23 -13.95 11.71 -9.49
N THR A 24 -14.96 11.42 -8.67
CA THR A 24 -15.27 12.26 -7.52
C THR A 24 -14.35 11.95 -6.34
N VAL A 25 -14.13 12.91 -5.43
CA VAL A 25 -13.38 12.69 -4.18
C VAL A 25 -13.92 11.48 -3.40
N LYS A 26 -15.22 11.22 -3.49
CA LYS A 26 -15.90 10.08 -2.87
C LYS A 26 -15.49 8.74 -3.49
N ASP A 27 -15.38 8.65 -4.81
CA ASP A 27 -14.96 7.42 -5.50
C ASP A 27 -13.53 7.05 -5.11
N CYS A 28 -12.66 8.05 -5.10
CA CYS A 28 -11.26 7.94 -4.72
C CYS A 28 -11.10 7.52 -3.26
N ALA A 29 -11.88 8.13 -2.37
CA ALA A 29 -11.93 7.76 -0.96
C ALA A 29 -12.41 6.31 -0.76
N THR A 30 -13.39 5.88 -1.54
CA THR A 30 -13.94 4.53 -1.48
C THR A 30 -12.92 3.49 -1.93
N VAL A 31 -12.23 3.73 -3.05
CA VAL A 31 -11.17 2.84 -3.57
C VAL A 31 -10.04 2.72 -2.56
N PHE A 32 -9.59 3.83 -1.98
CA PHE A 32 -8.53 3.83 -0.98
C PHE A 32 -8.96 3.15 0.33
N ALA A 33 -10.16 3.43 0.83
CA ALA A 33 -10.66 2.80 2.04
C ALA A 33 -10.81 1.29 1.85
N LEU A 34 -11.34 0.84 0.71
CA LEU A 34 -11.43 -0.57 0.36
C LEU A 34 -10.05 -1.22 0.28
N SER A 35 -9.08 -0.60 -0.39
CA SER A 35 -7.72 -1.14 -0.50
C SER A 35 -7.06 -1.27 0.87
N THR A 36 -7.22 -0.26 1.73
CA THR A 36 -6.70 -0.27 3.11
C THR A 36 -7.33 -1.35 3.97
N MET A 37 -8.66 -1.56 3.86
CA MET A 37 -9.35 -2.57 4.66
C MET A 37 -8.95 -4.00 4.27
N VAL A 38 -8.70 -4.27 2.99
CA VAL A 38 -8.30 -5.61 2.53
C VAL A 38 -6.81 -5.87 2.68
N SER A 39 -5.99 -4.83 2.79
CA SER A 39 -4.54 -4.96 2.81
C SER A 39 -3.97 -5.32 4.16
N SER A 40 -2.86 -6.05 4.13
CA SER A 40 -2.00 -6.23 5.29
C SER A 40 -0.88 -5.19 5.31
N VAL A 41 -0.41 -4.79 4.12
CA VAL A 41 0.52 -3.67 3.95
C VAL A 41 -0.04 -2.69 2.91
N GLN A 42 -0.42 -1.51 3.39
CA GLN A 42 -0.82 -0.39 2.56
C GLN A 42 0.40 0.46 2.22
N THR A 43 0.80 0.55 0.95
CA THR A 43 1.84 1.50 0.52
C THR A 43 1.19 2.76 0.01
N PHE A 44 1.35 3.85 0.76
CA PHE A 44 0.88 5.17 0.39
C PHE A 44 1.96 5.86 -0.44
N ASN A 45 1.79 5.88 -1.76
CA ASN A 45 2.79 6.33 -2.71
C ASN A 45 2.64 7.84 -2.96
N LEU A 46 3.55 8.61 -2.35
CA LEU A 46 3.59 10.07 -2.38
C LEU A 46 4.68 10.56 -3.33
N SER A 47 4.50 11.75 -3.89
CA SER A 47 5.51 12.39 -4.73
C SER A 47 6.24 13.47 -3.94
N GLN A 48 7.58 13.43 -3.98
CA GLN A 48 8.54 14.37 -3.42
C GLN A 48 8.53 14.53 -1.89
N ASN A 49 7.39 14.73 -1.23
CA ASN A 49 7.33 14.99 0.20
C ASN A 49 5.99 14.53 0.81
N ILE A 50 5.91 14.51 2.14
CA ILE A 50 4.68 14.32 2.90
C ILE A 50 4.11 15.70 3.22
N GLN A 51 2.97 16.04 2.61
CA GLN A 51 2.26 17.28 2.82
C GLN A 51 1.11 17.12 3.82
N GLU A 52 0.56 18.22 4.34
CA GLU A 52 -0.54 18.13 5.31
C GLU A 52 -1.83 17.60 4.65
N ASP A 53 -2.10 17.98 3.41
CA ASP A 53 -3.23 17.46 2.64
C ASP A 53 -3.15 15.95 2.44
N ASP A 54 -1.95 15.37 2.27
CA ASP A 54 -1.79 13.90 2.27
C ASP A 54 -2.29 13.26 3.57
N LEU A 55 -1.98 13.88 4.71
CA LEU A 55 -2.41 13.39 6.03
C LEU A 55 -3.91 13.56 6.25
N HIS A 56 -4.51 14.65 5.76
CA HIS A 56 -5.96 14.84 5.80
C HIS A 56 -6.69 13.84 4.88
N HIS A 57 -6.16 13.56 3.69
CA HIS A 57 -6.69 12.51 2.82
C HIS A 57 -6.66 11.16 3.53
N LEU A 58 -5.51 10.82 4.11
CA LEU A 58 -5.35 9.56 4.84
C LEU A 58 -6.37 9.44 5.98
N GLN A 59 -6.54 10.49 6.79
CA GLN A 59 -7.54 10.52 7.88
C GLN A 59 -8.96 10.25 7.36
N LEU A 60 -9.36 10.90 6.26
CA LEU A 60 -10.69 10.69 5.69
C LEU A 60 -10.88 9.22 5.33
N PHE A 61 -9.90 8.61 4.65
CA PHE A 61 -10.03 7.24 4.17
C PHE A 61 -10.01 6.21 5.30
N THR A 62 -9.22 6.48 6.35
CA THR A 62 -9.16 5.60 7.52
C THR A 62 -10.39 5.73 8.42
N GLU A 63 -11.00 6.91 8.51
CA GLU A 63 -12.30 7.08 9.17
C GLU A 63 -13.38 6.27 8.44
N TYR A 64 -13.38 6.27 7.10
CA TYR A 64 -14.29 5.46 6.28
C TYR A 64 -14.08 3.95 6.54
N GLY A 65 -12.84 3.50 6.66
CA GLY A 65 -12.54 2.12 6.99
C GLY A 65 -12.90 1.74 8.43
N ARG A 66 -12.70 2.65 9.40
CA ARG A 66 -13.01 2.42 10.82
C ARG A 66 -14.51 2.26 11.04
N LEU A 67 -15.33 3.14 10.46
CA LEU A 67 -16.80 3.07 10.56
C LEU A 67 -17.36 1.73 10.02
N ALA A 68 -16.72 1.15 9.01
CA ALA A 68 -17.10 -0.16 8.48
C ALA A 68 -16.73 -1.33 9.41
N LEU A 69 -15.78 -1.13 10.32
CA LEU A 69 -15.25 -2.12 11.26
C LEU A 69 -15.81 -1.99 12.70
N GLU A 70 -16.34 -0.82 13.07
CA GLU A 70 -16.83 -0.44 14.42
C GLU A 70 -18.00 -1.26 14.99
N LYS A 71 -18.48 -2.30 14.31
CA LYS A 71 -19.57 -3.14 14.83
C LYS A 71 -19.16 -4.07 15.97
N GLU A 72 -17.87 -4.18 16.30
CA GLU A 72 -17.37 -5.02 17.38
C GLU A 72 -16.51 -4.20 18.35
N GLU A 73 -16.69 -4.41 19.66
CA GLU A 73 -15.91 -3.78 20.75
C GLU A 73 -14.44 -4.26 20.76
N VAL A 74 -13.71 -4.04 19.67
CA VAL A 74 -12.34 -4.52 19.50
C VAL A 74 -11.36 -3.48 20.04
N LYS A 75 -10.51 -3.87 20.98
CA LYS A 75 -9.44 -3.03 21.56
C LYS A 75 -8.21 -2.87 20.65
N GLU A 76 -8.19 -3.57 19.52
CA GLU A 76 -7.06 -3.62 18.58
C GLU A 76 -7.21 -2.59 17.48
N LYS A 77 -6.09 -2.20 16.87
CA LYS A 77 -6.11 -1.25 15.76
C LYS A 77 -6.71 -1.91 14.52
N PRO A 78 -7.50 -1.20 13.69
CA PRO A 78 -8.22 -1.78 12.57
C PRO A 78 -7.30 -2.24 11.41
N PHE A 79 -6.11 -1.66 11.27
CA PHE A 79 -5.20 -1.92 10.17
C PHE A 79 -3.80 -2.30 10.67
N GLN A 80 -3.06 -3.06 9.86
CA GLN A 80 -1.76 -3.60 10.25
C GLN A 80 -0.61 -2.65 9.89
N CYS A 81 -0.20 -2.59 8.63
CA CYS A 81 0.98 -1.81 8.24
C CYS A 81 0.65 -0.73 7.20
N LEU A 82 1.09 0.50 7.48
CA LEU A 82 1.13 1.60 6.52
C LEU A 82 2.60 1.95 6.21
N LEU A 83 2.94 1.96 4.93
CA LEU A 83 4.23 2.43 4.43
C LEU A 83 4.02 3.73 3.63
N PHE A 84 4.57 4.84 4.11
CA PHE A 84 4.74 6.05 3.31
C PHE A 84 5.91 5.83 2.33
N LEU A 85 5.63 5.70 1.04
CA LEU A 85 6.65 5.61 0.01
C LEU A 85 6.77 6.97 -0.67
N VAL A 86 7.78 7.74 -0.29
CA VAL A 86 8.04 9.07 -0.87
C VAL A 86 8.93 8.91 -2.10
N ARG A 87 8.36 9.13 -3.28
CA ARG A 87 9.03 9.09 -4.57
C ARG A 87 9.80 10.38 -4.82
N ASP A 88 10.84 10.32 -5.65
CA ASP A 88 11.57 11.49 -6.13
C ASP A 88 12.09 12.41 -5.01
N TRP A 89 12.47 11.80 -3.88
CA TRP A 89 13.02 12.53 -2.74
C TRP A 89 14.30 13.27 -3.16
N SER A 90 14.31 14.58 -2.95
CA SER A 90 15.33 15.47 -3.53
C SER A 90 16.34 16.02 -2.50
N TYR A 91 16.20 15.66 -1.22
CA TYR A 91 17.02 16.21 -0.13
C TYR A 91 17.76 15.13 0.68
N PRO A 92 18.54 14.23 0.04
CA PRO A 92 19.25 13.15 0.73
C PRO A 92 20.29 13.64 1.76
N TYR A 93 20.73 14.90 1.62
CA TYR A 93 21.64 15.56 2.57
C TYR A 93 20.97 15.95 3.89
N GLU A 94 19.63 16.10 3.92
CA GLU A 94 18.89 16.36 5.18
C GLU A 94 18.41 15.04 5.79
N TYR A 95 17.83 14.17 4.95
CA TYR A 95 17.42 12.82 5.34
C TYR A 95 17.81 11.85 4.23
N ALA A 96 18.66 10.87 4.57
CA ALA A 96 19.15 9.88 3.62
C ALA A 96 18.01 9.05 3.01
N TYR A 97 18.24 8.52 1.82
CA TYR A 97 17.32 7.58 1.18
C TYR A 97 17.09 6.31 2.02
N GLY A 98 16.00 5.60 1.74
CA GLY A 98 15.62 4.38 2.44
C GLY A 98 14.77 4.59 3.70
N GLU A 99 14.62 3.52 4.48
CA GLU A 99 13.75 3.49 5.67
C GLU A 99 14.28 4.39 6.80
N ALA A 100 15.60 4.44 7.01
CA ALA A 100 16.18 5.18 8.13
C ALA A 100 15.91 6.69 8.05
N GLY A 101 16.18 7.33 6.90
CA GLY A 101 15.85 8.74 6.72
C GLY A 101 14.34 8.98 6.58
N GLY A 102 13.61 8.03 5.98
CA GLY A 102 12.15 8.09 5.90
C GLY A 102 11.49 8.15 7.27
N GLN A 103 11.92 7.30 8.20
CA GLN A 103 11.36 7.25 9.55
C GLN A 103 11.59 8.57 10.31
N LEU A 104 12.77 9.20 10.16
CA LEU A 104 13.07 10.49 10.78
C LEU A 104 12.12 11.60 10.32
N ILE A 105 11.81 11.65 9.02
CA ILE A 105 10.83 12.62 8.48
C ILE A 105 9.44 12.30 9.00
N LEU A 106 9.05 11.02 8.95
CA LEU A 106 7.72 10.58 9.35
C LEU A 106 7.44 10.90 10.83
N ASP A 107 8.40 10.60 11.71
CA ASP A 107 8.30 10.90 13.14
C ASP A 107 8.10 12.40 13.36
N ARG A 108 8.86 13.24 12.64
CA ARG A 108 8.71 14.70 12.68
C ARG A 108 7.36 15.18 12.15
N LYS A 109 6.84 14.57 11.09
CA LYS A 109 5.56 14.94 10.45
C LYS A 109 4.36 14.53 11.30
N LEU A 110 4.43 13.36 11.94
CA LEU A 110 3.37 12.84 12.78
C LEU A 110 3.45 13.32 14.23
N ASP A 111 4.53 13.98 14.68
CA ASP A 111 4.65 14.57 16.02
C ASP A 111 3.49 15.53 16.33
N ASP A 112 2.58 15.07 17.21
CA ASP A 112 1.37 15.78 17.61
C ASP A 112 1.64 16.89 18.63
N THR A 113 2.84 16.94 19.21
CA THR A 113 3.23 18.01 20.15
C THR A 113 3.72 19.28 19.43
N ARG A 114 4.07 19.18 18.14
CA ARG A 114 4.61 20.31 17.36
C ARG A 114 3.56 21.26 16.84
N SER A 115 2.35 20.78 16.57
CA SER A 115 1.26 21.64 16.09
C SER A 115 0.57 22.35 17.25
N ARG A 116 0.28 23.64 17.09
CA ARG A 116 -0.61 24.38 18.00
C ARG A 116 -2.08 24.28 17.61
N HIS A 117 -2.37 23.79 16.40
CA HIS A 117 -3.72 23.64 15.88
C HIS A 117 -4.25 22.26 16.25
N GLU A 118 -5.36 22.23 17.00
CA GLU A 118 -6.03 21.02 17.47
C GLU A 118 -6.40 20.09 16.31
N GLU A 119 -6.92 20.63 15.21
CA GLU A 119 -7.26 19.87 13.99
C GLU A 119 -6.09 19.02 13.48
N LEU A 120 -4.90 19.61 13.38
CA LEU A 120 -3.69 18.92 12.93
C LEU A 120 -3.23 17.85 13.93
N GLN A 121 -3.42 18.08 15.23
CA GLN A 121 -3.11 17.07 16.26
C GLN A 121 -4.04 15.87 16.15
N GLU A 122 -5.34 16.12 15.95
CA GLU A 122 -6.34 15.06 15.81
C GLU A 122 -6.11 14.20 14.56
N VAL A 123 -5.73 14.80 13.43
CA VAL A 123 -5.31 14.06 12.21
C VAL A 123 -4.21 13.03 12.55
N ARG A 124 -3.17 13.46 13.29
CA ARG A 124 -2.01 12.64 13.62
C ARG A 124 -2.35 11.53 14.61
N LYS A 125 -3.11 11.86 15.66
CA LYS A 125 -3.61 10.88 16.64
C LYS A 125 -4.47 9.83 15.97
N HIS A 126 -5.35 10.24 15.05
CA HIS A 126 -6.21 9.35 14.29
C HIS A 126 -5.39 8.38 13.42
N ILE A 127 -4.42 8.88 12.64
CA ILE A 127 -3.55 8.01 11.83
C ILE A 127 -2.83 6.99 12.73
N ARG A 128 -2.28 7.43 13.86
CA ARG A 128 -1.61 6.54 14.83
C ARG A 128 -2.54 5.52 15.45
N SER A 129 -3.83 5.83 15.65
CA SER A 129 -4.79 4.88 16.23
C SER A 129 -5.26 3.83 15.22
N CYS A 130 -5.12 4.08 13.92
CA CYS A 130 -5.61 3.19 12.87
C CYS A 130 -4.65 2.04 12.51
N PHE A 131 -3.33 2.24 12.61
CA PHE A 131 -2.33 1.26 12.13
C PHE A 131 -1.42 0.71 13.23
N GLU A 132 -1.20 -0.60 13.26
CA GLU A 132 -0.24 -1.27 14.16
C GLU A 132 1.19 -0.78 13.93
N LYS A 133 1.63 -0.72 12.67
CA LYS A 133 2.93 -0.23 12.24
C LYS A 133 2.77 0.87 11.18
N ILE A 134 3.49 1.97 11.36
CA ILE A 134 3.62 3.02 10.36
C ILE A 134 5.11 3.21 10.10
N SER A 135 5.50 3.16 8.83
CA SER A 135 6.89 3.31 8.38
C SER A 135 6.98 4.21 7.17
N CYS A 136 8.17 4.67 6.83
CA CYS A 136 8.40 5.54 5.68
C CYS A 136 9.70 5.17 4.96
N PHE A 137 9.68 5.19 3.64
CA PHE A 137 10.84 4.93 2.78
C PHE A 137 10.98 6.04 1.75
N LEU A 138 12.18 6.61 1.65
CA LEU A 138 12.50 7.68 0.70
C LEU A 138 13.18 7.07 -0.53
N MET A 139 12.55 7.20 -1.69
CA MET A 139 13.11 6.76 -2.98
C MET A 139 13.74 7.94 -3.72
N PRO A 140 14.92 7.76 -4.32
CA PRO A 140 15.49 8.73 -5.25
C PRO A 140 14.61 8.88 -6.51
N HIS A 141 14.93 9.86 -7.35
CA HIS A 141 14.29 10.03 -8.66
C HIS A 141 14.82 8.97 -9.65
N PRO A 142 13.99 8.33 -10.48
CA PRO A 142 14.40 7.22 -11.36
C PRO A 142 15.28 7.61 -12.56
N GLY A 143 15.67 8.88 -12.66
CA GLY A 143 16.38 9.47 -13.80
C GLY A 143 15.45 10.10 -14.85
N LEU A 144 15.99 11.07 -15.61
CA LEU A 144 15.22 11.84 -16.60
C LEU A 144 14.78 11.02 -17.82
N ALA A 145 15.55 9.98 -18.17
CA ALA A 145 15.22 9.08 -19.27
C ALA A 145 13.88 8.36 -19.02
N VAL A 146 13.69 7.86 -17.80
CA VAL A 146 12.43 7.25 -17.36
C VAL A 146 11.31 8.28 -17.25
N ALA A 147 11.57 9.42 -16.59
CA ALA A 147 10.52 10.38 -16.26
C ALA A 147 9.95 11.16 -17.47
N ARG A 148 10.73 11.33 -18.55
CA ARG A 148 10.34 12.15 -19.71
C ARG A 148 9.92 11.32 -20.93
N GLN A 149 10.14 10.01 -20.92
CA GLN A 149 9.82 9.16 -22.05
C GLN A 149 8.37 8.68 -21.98
N LYS A 150 7.56 9.08 -22.97
CA LYS A 150 6.13 8.74 -23.04
C LYS A 150 5.88 7.23 -23.16
N GLU A 151 6.77 6.53 -23.83
CA GLU A 151 6.74 5.08 -24.03
C GLU A 151 8.04 4.47 -23.51
N TYR A 152 8.22 4.54 -22.19
CA TYR A 152 9.31 3.84 -21.53
C TYR A 152 9.02 2.33 -21.52
N ASP A 153 10.00 1.52 -21.90
CA ASP A 153 9.87 0.08 -22.10
C ASP A 153 10.37 -0.76 -20.92
N GLY A 154 10.78 -0.12 -19.81
CA GLY A 154 11.21 -0.80 -18.59
C GLY A 154 12.69 -1.21 -18.57
N ARG A 155 13.51 -0.79 -19.54
CA ARG A 155 14.93 -1.17 -19.59
C ARG A 155 15.72 -0.62 -18.39
N LEU A 156 16.32 -1.53 -17.62
CA LEU A 156 17.11 -1.20 -16.43
C LEU A 156 18.29 -0.25 -16.73
N ALA A 157 18.88 -0.33 -17.93
CA ALA A 157 20.00 0.52 -18.33
C ALA A 157 19.66 2.03 -18.34
N ASP A 158 18.38 2.38 -18.50
CA ASP A 158 17.91 3.76 -18.55
C ASP A 158 17.47 4.29 -17.16
N ILE A 159 17.45 3.43 -16.14
CA ILE A 159 17.09 3.78 -14.76
C ILE A 159 18.35 4.23 -14.02
N ASP A 160 18.26 5.31 -13.28
CA ASP A 160 19.36 5.78 -12.42
C ASP A 160 19.86 4.68 -11.47
N SER A 161 21.18 4.51 -11.34
CA SER A 161 21.76 3.43 -10.53
C SER A 161 21.42 3.54 -9.04
N GLU A 162 21.34 4.77 -8.50
CA GLU A 162 20.97 4.96 -7.10
C GLU A 162 19.52 4.51 -6.86
N PHE A 163 18.62 4.78 -7.82
CA PHE A 163 17.25 4.24 -7.80
C PHE A 163 17.22 2.73 -7.79
N GLN A 164 18.02 2.09 -8.65
CA GLN A 164 18.10 0.62 -8.68
C GLN A 164 18.60 0.06 -7.35
N ASP A 165 19.58 0.69 -6.72
CA ASP A 165 20.14 0.22 -5.45
C ASP A 165 19.11 0.32 -4.30
N TYR A 166 18.36 1.42 -4.21
CA TYR A 166 17.29 1.52 -3.22
C TYR A 166 16.07 0.64 -3.54
N LEU A 167 15.79 0.36 -4.82
CA LEU A 167 14.76 -0.60 -5.20
C LEU A 167 15.12 -2.03 -4.74
N LYS A 168 16.39 -2.42 -4.81
CA LYS A 168 16.90 -3.71 -4.27
C LYS A 168 16.79 -3.79 -2.74
N VAL A 169 16.64 -2.67 -2.04
CA VAL A 169 16.37 -2.65 -0.60
C VAL A 169 14.86 -2.68 -0.32
N LEU A 170 14.09 -1.88 -1.05
CA LEU A 170 12.65 -1.76 -0.86
C LEU A 170 11.90 -3.06 -1.17
N ALA A 171 12.21 -3.74 -2.27
CA ALA A 171 11.48 -4.93 -2.68
C ALA A 171 11.59 -6.07 -1.64
N PRO A 172 12.77 -6.45 -1.12
CA PRO A 172 12.87 -7.41 -0.02
C PRO A 172 12.25 -6.93 1.29
N MET A 173 12.33 -5.64 1.61
CA MET A 173 11.65 -5.09 2.80
C MET A 173 10.14 -5.39 2.77
N LEU A 174 9.52 -5.32 1.59
CA LEU A 174 8.08 -5.56 1.41
C LEU A 174 7.73 -7.04 1.19
N LEU A 175 8.54 -7.77 0.43
CA LEU A 175 8.15 -9.05 -0.16
C LEU A 175 9.02 -10.25 0.25
N ALA A 176 10.10 -10.04 1.01
CA ALA A 176 10.89 -11.17 1.50
C ALA A 176 10.02 -12.06 2.41
N PRO A 177 10.13 -13.40 2.33
CA PRO A 177 9.30 -14.31 3.12
C PRO A 177 9.28 -14.02 4.62
N SER A 178 10.40 -13.55 5.19
CA SER A 178 10.52 -13.19 6.60
C SER A 178 9.78 -11.90 6.99
N ASN A 179 9.44 -11.08 6.01
CA ASN A 179 8.83 -9.76 6.20
C ASN A 179 7.33 -9.74 5.80
N LEU A 180 6.81 -10.84 5.24
CA LEU A 180 5.40 -10.93 4.84
C LEU A 180 4.49 -10.83 6.06
N ILE A 181 3.59 -9.85 6.03
CA ILE A 181 2.60 -9.63 7.07
C ILE A 181 1.29 -10.28 6.62
N VAL A 182 0.91 -11.39 7.26
CA VAL A 182 -0.37 -12.08 6.99
C VAL A 182 -1.53 -11.20 7.45
N LYS A 183 -2.53 -11.02 6.59
CA LYS A 183 -3.74 -10.25 6.86
C LYS A 183 -4.45 -10.78 8.10
N SER A 184 -4.68 -9.91 9.07
CA SER A 184 -5.55 -10.16 10.21
C SER A 184 -6.74 -9.20 10.21
N ILE A 185 -7.88 -9.70 10.64
CA ILE A 185 -9.07 -8.91 10.98
C ILE A 185 -9.53 -9.43 12.34
N ASN A 186 -9.70 -8.53 13.31
CA ASN A 186 -10.10 -8.84 14.69
C ASN A 186 -9.20 -9.94 15.32
N GLY A 187 -7.87 -9.75 15.24
CA GLY A 187 -6.87 -10.68 15.76
C GLY A 187 -6.76 -12.02 15.02
N SER A 188 -7.61 -12.31 14.03
CA SER A 188 -7.66 -13.60 13.34
C SER A 188 -7.08 -13.52 11.94
N HIS A 189 -6.21 -14.48 11.57
CA HIS A 189 -5.65 -14.55 10.22
C HIS A 189 -6.73 -14.85 9.17
N VAL A 190 -6.74 -14.03 8.11
CA VAL A 190 -7.69 -14.13 7.01
C VAL A 190 -7.18 -15.13 5.97
N ARG A 191 -8.08 -16.03 5.54
CA ARG A 191 -7.82 -16.95 4.42
C ARG A 191 -8.34 -16.35 3.11
N CYS A 192 -7.79 -16.78 1.98
CA CYS A 192 -8.19 -16.27 0.66
C CYS A 192 -9.70 -16.33 0.40
N LYS A 193 -10.36 -17.43 0.79
CA LYS A 193 -11.81 -17.57 0.61
C LYS A 193 -12.64 -16.59 1.45
N ASP A 194 -12.14 -16.24 2.64
CA ASP A 194 -12.85 -15.34 3.56
C ASP A 194 -12.65 -13.88 3.10
N LEU A 195 -11.48 -13.55 2.51
CA LEU A 195 -11.21 -12.21 1.97
C LEU A 195 -12.24 -11.78 0.92
N LEU A 196 -12.70 -12.70 0.07
CA LEU A 196 -13.73 -12.40 -0.93
C LEU A 196 -15.05 -12.00 -0.27
N GLU A 197 -15.43 -12.65 0.84
CA GLU A 197 -16.64 -12.32 1.58
C GLU A 197 -16.51 -10.97 2.30
N TYR A 198 -15.34 -10.67 2.89
CA TYR A 198 -15.04 -9.34 3.41
C TYR A 198 -15.14 -8.27 2.32
N PHE A 199 -14.56 -8.50 1.14
CA PHE A 199 -14.60 -7.56 0.03
C PHE A 199 -16.04 -7.26 -0.42
N LYS A 200 -16.88 -8.29 -0.59
CA LYS A 200 -18.31 -8.11 -0.90
C LYS A 200 -19.04 -7.33 0.19
N ALA A 201 -18.80 -7.66 1.46
CA ALA A 201 -19.43 -6.98 2.59
C ALA A 201 -19.05 -5.50 2.63
N TYR A 202 -17.76 -5.17 2.45
CA TYR A 202 -17.29 -3.79 2.41
C TYR A 202 -17.89 -3.02 1.24
N VAL A 203 -17.88 -3.56 0.03
CA VAL A 203 -18.50 -2.92 -1.15
C VAL A 203 -19.99 -2.64 -0.90
N ASN A 204 -20.73 -3.59 -0.31
CA ASN A 204 -22.13 -3.40 0.02
C ASN A 204 -22.35 -2.29 1.06
N ILE A 205 -21.44 -2.12 2.03
CA ILE A 205 -21.49 -1.01 2.97
C ILE A 205 -21.35 0.32 2.21
N TYR A 206 -20.39 0.46 1.29
CA TYR A 206 -20.22 1.70 0.53
C TYR A 206 -21.37 2.01 -0.43
N GLN A 207 -22.05 0.98 -0.96
CA GLN A 207 -23.21 1.17 -1.84
C GLN A 207 -24.46 1.62 -1.07
N ASN A 208 -24.65 1.15 0.17
CA ASN A 208 -25.89 1.34 0.93
C ASN A 208 -25.79 2.38 2.05
N SER A 209 -24.59 2.84 2.42
CA SER A 209 -24.40 3.79 3.50
C SER A 209 -24.46 5.23 2.97
N GLU A 210 -25.26 6.08 3.63
CA GLU A 210 -25.05 7.53 3.61
C GLU A 210 -23.77 7.86 4.38
N LEU A 211 -22.62 7.53 3.79
CA LEU A 211 -21.34 7.94 4.33
C LEU A 211 -21.30 9.48 4.33
N PRO A 212 -20.82 10.11 5.41
CA PRO A 212 -20.79 11.56 5.49
C PRO A 212 -19.94 12.09 4.33
N GLU A 213 -20.55 12.96 3.50
CA GLU A 213 -19.80 13.62 2.44
C GLU A 213 -18.55 14.29 3.03
N PRO A 214 -17.39 14.18 2.38
CA PRO A 214 -16.19 14.88 2.85
C PRO A 214 -16.52 16.38 2.93
N LYS A 215 -16.68 16.92 4.14
CA LYS A 215 -17.07 18.32 4.34
C LYS A 215 -16.05 19.22 3.63
N THR A 216 -16.49 19.87 2.55
CA THR A 216 -16.03 21.11 1.85
C THR A 216 -14.57 21.60 1.85
N MET A 217 -13.63 21.06 2.63
CA MET A 217 -12.22 21.46 2.67
C MET A 217 -11.34 20.72 1.65
N LEU A 218 -11.85 19.66 1.00
CA LEU A 218 -11.11 18.87 0.02
C LEU A 218 -11.32 19.40 -1.39
N ARG A 219 -10.69 20.53 -1.67
CA ARG A 219 -10.71 21.17 -2.98
C ARG A 219 -9.70 20.47 -3.90
N LYS A 220 -10.16 19.55 -4.77
CA LYS A 220 -9.41 18.96 -5.92
C LYS A 220 -7.89 18.90 -5.71
N SER A 221 -7.46 18.28 -4.63
CA SER A 221 -6.05 18.01 -4.35
C SER A 221 -5.73 16.59 -4.85
N ASN A 222 -4.54 16.42 -5.40
CA ASN A 222 -4.06 15.18 -5.99
C ASN A 222 -4.10 14.05 -4.96
N ILE A 223 -5.10 13.16 -5.03
CA ILE A 223 -5.20 12.02 -4.11
C ILE A 223 -4.10 11.02 -4.48
N PRO A 224 -3.21 10.65 -3.55
CA PRO A 224 -2.05 9.83 -3.89
C PRO A 224 -2.42 8.42 -4.34
N MET A 225 -1.61 7.86 -5.24
CA MET A 225 -1.70 6.44 -5.62
C MET A 225 -1.38 5.56 -4.41
N ALA A 226 -1.97 4.36 -4.36
CA ALA A 226 -1.63 3.39 -3.34
C ALA A 226 -1.26 2.04 -4.00
N ILE A 227 -0.06 1.56 -3.72
CA ILE A 227 0.32 0.19 -4.08
C ILE A 227 0.00 -0.68 -2.86
N THR A 228 -0.73 -1.75 -3.07
CA THR A 228 -1.29 -2.50 -1.94
C THR A 228 -0.76 -3.93 -1.97
N THR A 229 -0.12 -4.36 -0.89
CA THR A 229 0.32 -5.75 -0.72
C THR A 229 -0.62 -6.44 0.26
N ILE A 230 -1.19 -7.55 -0.19
CA ILE A 230 -2.11 -8.37 0.60
C ILE A 230 -1.49 -9.75 0.74
N CYS A 231 -1.01 -10.10 1.93
CA CYS A 231 -0.55 -11.47 2.19
C CYS A 231 -1.64 -12.22 2.97
N LEU A 232 -2.01 -13.41 2.52
CA LEU A 232 -3.12 -14.20 3.05
C LEU A 232 -2.63 -15.58 3.46
N HIS A 233 -3.21 -16.12 4.53
CA HIS A 233 -2.87 -17.47 4.96
C HIS A 233 -3.58 -18.52 4.09
N CYS A 234 -2.85 -19.53 3.64
CA CYS A 234 -3.36 -20.65 2.86
C CYS A 234 -3.06 -22.00 3.52
N LYS A 235 -4.10 -22.82 3.67
CA LYS A 235 -3.93 -24.27 3.75
C LYS A 235 -4.20 -24.81 2.35
N LEU A 236 -3.18 -25.39 1.71
CA LEU A 236 -3.40 -26.16 0.48
C LEU A 236 -4.32 -27.36 0.80
N PRO A 237 -5.15 -27.81 -0.16
CA PRO A 237 -5.83 -29.09 -0.05
C PRO A 237 -4.78 -30.21 0.15
N PRO A 238 -5.13 -31.32 0.83
CA PRO A 238 -4.22 -32.44 1.03
C PRO A 238 -3.69 -32.95 -0.33
N GLN A 239 -2.41 -33.37 -0.33
CA GLN A 239 -1.64 -33.72 -1.54
C GLN A 239 -2.43 -34.62 -2.49
N GLY A 240 -2.73 -34.10 -3.69
CA GLY A 240 -3.46 -34.83 -4.73
C GLY A 240 -4.19 -33.94 -5.73
N GLU A 241 -4.52 -32.70 -5.36
CA GLU A 241 -5.07 -31.70 -6.30
C GLU A 241 -3.95 -30.85 -6.89
N GLN A 242 -3.68 -31.02 -8.18
CA GLN A 242 -2.88 -30.05 -8.92
C GLN A 242 -3.60 -28.70 -8.84
N LEU A 243 -2.92 -27.65 -8.37
CA LEU A 243 -3.33 -26.29 -8.69
C LEU A 243 -3.24 -26.15 -10.20
N GLY A 244 -4.37 -26.30 -10.88
CA GLY A 244 -4.50 -25.78 -12.24
C GLY A 244 -4.11 -24.31 -12.20
N SER A 245 -3.22 -23.90 -13.09
CA SER A 245 -2.96 -22.49 -13.39
C SER A 245 -4.24 -21.90 -14.00
N SER A 246 -5.28 -21.71 -13.21
CA SER A 246 -6.49 -21.01 -13.61
C SER A 246 -6.22 -19.53 -13.49
N SER A 247 -5.67 -18.96 -14.56
CA SER A 247 -5.82 -17.54 -14.85
C SER A 247 -7.32 -17.24 -14.85
N ILE A 248 -7.83 -16.61 -13.78
CA ILE A 248 -9.16 -16.01 -13.80
C ILE A 248 -9.08 -14.87 -14.82
N SER A 249 -9.71 -15.09 -15.98
CA SER A 249 -9.76 -14.11 -17.05
C SER A 249 -10.61 -12.92 -16.60
N PHE A 250 -9.96 -11.83 -16.20
CA PHE A 250 -10.56 -10.52 -16.33
C PHE A 250 -10.56 -10.14 -17.82
N GLY A 251 -11.57 -9.38 -18.25
CA GLY A 251 -11.78 -8.99 -19.65
C GLY A 251 -10.58 -8.27 -20.30
N PRO A 252 -10.68 -7.86 -21.57
CA PRO A 252 -9.56 -7.83 -22.54
C PRO A 252 -8.37 -6.88 -22.31
N VAL A 253 -8.19 -6.28 -21.12
CA VAL A 253 -7.27 -5.17 -20.90
C VAL A 253 -5.91 -5.58 -20.31
N THR A 254 -5.67 -6.84 -19.96
CA THR A 254 -4.41 -7.24 -19.28
C THR A 254 -3.76 -8.51 -19.83
N GLN A 255 -3.52 -8.58 -21.14
CA GLN A 255 -2.48 -9.46 -21.69
C GLN A 255 -1.18 -8.67 -21.90
N LYS A 256 -0.36 -8.50 -20.85
CA LYS A 256 1.05 -8.11 -21.04
C LYS A 256 2.04 -8.40 -19.89
N TRP A 257 1.61 -8.95 -18.75
CA TRP A 257 2.46 -8.96 -17.54
C TRP A 257 2.89 -10.33 -17.01
N THR A 258 2.66 -11.44 -17.72
CA THR A 258 2.95 -12.80 -17.21
C THR A 258 4.33 -13.38 -17.50
N LYS A 259 5.36 -12.60 -17.90
CA LYS A 259 6.67 -13.18 -18.27
C LYS A 259 7.92 -12.77 -17.47
N SER A 260 7.87 -11.83 -16.53
CA SER A 260 9.13 -11.22 -16.05
C SER A 260 9.61 -11.60 -14.64
N VAL A 261 8.95 -12.53 -13.92
CA VAL A 261 9.35 -12.85 -12.53
C VAL A 261 10.18 -14.16 -12.42
N GLU A 262 10.11 -15.05 -13.41
CA GLU A 262 10.89 -16.31 -13.39
C GLU A 262 12.34 -16.16 -13.93
N GLU A 263 12.66 -15.08 -14.65
CA GLU A 263 14.01 -14.88 -15.23
C GLU A 263 15.02 -14.23 -14.27
N ILE A 264 14.61 -13.78 -13.07
CA ILE A 264 15.50 -13.11 -12.12
C ILE A 264 16.35 -14.11 -11.30
N ASN A 265 16.02 -15.41 -11.29
CA ASN A 265 16.71 -16.42 -10.46
C ASN A 265 17.54 -17.47 -11.24
N LEU A 266 17.87 -17.23 -12.51
CA LEU A 266 18.66 -18.19 -13.30
C LEU A 266 19.77 -17.50 -14.14
N THR A 267 20.68 -16.74 -13.54
CA THR A 267 21.95 -16.35 -14.20
C THR A 267 23.13 -16.16 -13.23
N SER A 268 23.25 -16.98 -12.17
CA SER A 268 24.47 -17.00 -11.33
C SER A 268 25.27 -18.30 -11.35
N ASP A 269 24.90 -19.28 -12.17
CA ASP A 269 25.72 -20.48 -12.38
C ASP A 269 25.79 -20.79 -13.88
N GLN A 270 26.87 -20.34 -14.53
CA GLN A 270 27.71 -21.13 -15.43
C GLN A 270 28.74 -20.28 -16.19
N LYS A 271 29.94 -20.89 -16.35
CA LYS A 271 31.17 -20.49 -17.08
C LYS A 271 32.22 -19.82 -16.18
N ASN A 272 33.36 -20.41 -15.82
CA ASN A 272 34.27 -21.33 -16.55
C ASN A 272 34.52 -20.92 -18.00
#